data_AF-A0A833RDP6-F1
#
_entry.id   AF-A0A833RDP6-F1
#
_cell.length_a   1.000
_cell.length_b   1.000
_cell.length_c   1.000
_cell.angle_alpha   90.00
_cell.angle_beta   90.00
_cell.angle_gamma   90.00
#
_symmetry.space_group_name_H-M   'P 1'
#
loop_
_entity.id
_entity.type
_entity.pdbx_description
1 polymer ?
#
loop_
_entity_poly.entity_id
_entity_poly.type
_entity_poly.pdbx_seq_one_letter_code
_entity_poly.pdbx_strand_id
1 'polypeptide(L)'
;MPQKSYSFLRICFYCLRWFIAFLLMELITHFFYYNAFAKREDVFHHVEDVLLEPPREIGETRKIKFLPELTGDPLTQYPRRVFIDAGLRSIANSEQWFEENYPKKGSRFEKVKLNAVSNRKTGAKACRVSGWLERNVEEEFVVMKANAGIIEEMVNAKEKKAIQLIDELFLECDATSAYWECLAIHGKVKDEGIVVHQWWG
;
A
#
# COMPACT_ATOMS: atom_id res chain seq x y z
N MET A 1 51.08 37.34 -18.36
CA MET A 1 49.79 37.20 -17.66
C MET A 1 50.01 36.34 -16.42
N PRO A 2 49.72 36.78 -15.19
CA PRO A 2 49.96 35.95 -14.02
C PRO A 2 48.84 34.91 -13.88
N GLN A 3 49.21 33.62 -13.88
CA GLN A 3 48.33 32.52 -13.48
C GLN A 3 48.01 32.69 -11.98
N LYS A 4 46.74 32.97 -11.64
CA LYS A 4 46.27 32.93 -10.25
C LYS A 4 46.38 31.50 -9.73
N SER A 5 47.36 31.22 -8.87
CA SER A 5 47.44 29.93 -8.16
C SER A 5 46.31 29.88 -7.13
N TYR A 6 45.30 29.04 -7.38
CA TYR A 6 44.35 28.71 -6.32
C TYR A 6 45.10 28.01 -5.19
N SER A 7 45.07 28.57 -3.98
CA SER A 7 45.70 27.97 -2.81
C SER A 7 45.13 26.57 -2.59
N PHE A 8 45.99 25.55 -2.54
CA PHE A 8 45.64 24.14 -2.35
C PHE A 8 44.67 23.92 -1.17
N LEU A 9 44.81 24.73 -0.11
CA LEU A 9 43.90 24.75 1.03
C LEU A 9 42.44 25.05 0.64
N ARG A 10 42.20 25.98 -0.29
CA ARG A 10 40.82 26.26 -0.76
C ARG A 10 40.23 25.04 -1.43
N ILE A 11 41.00 24.34 -2.26
CA ILE A 11 40.55 23.13 -2.95
C ILE A 11 40.19 22.05 -1.92
N CYS A 12 41.05 21.80 -0.92
CA CYS A 12 40.75 20.88 0.18
C CYS A 12 39.47 21.26 0.95
N PHE A 13 39.28 22.53 1.29
CA PHE A 13 38.07 22.99 1.98
C PHE A 13 36.80 22.81 1.12
N TYR A 14 36.88 23.07 -0.19
CA TYR A 14 35.77 22.81 -1.10
C TYR A 14 35.44 21.33 -1.18
N CYS A 15 36.45 20.46 -1.30
CA CYS A 15 36.26 19.00 -1.31
C CYS A 15 35.66 18.48 -0.01
N LEU A 16 36.18 18.92 1.15
CA LEU A 16 35.68 18.52 2.46
C LEU A 16 34.22 18.97 2.66
N ARG A 17 33.90 20.20 2.28
CA ARG A 17 32.53 20.72 2.35
C ARG A 17 31.58 19.90 1.47
N TRP A 18 32.02 19.49 0.29
CA TRP A 18 31.21 18.68 -0.62
C TRP A 18 30.99 17.27 -0.07
N PHE A 19 32.03 16.67 0.54
CA PHE A 19 31.94 15.37 1.19
C PHE A 19 31.00 15.39 2.41
N ILE A 20 31.09 16.43 3.24
CA ILE A 20 30.17 16.63 4.37
C ILE A 20 28.75 16.84 3.86
N ALA A 21 28.55 17.61 2.79
CA ALA A 21 27.22 17.81 2.21
C ALA A 21 26.62 16.51 1.67
N PHE A 22 27.43 15.68 1.01
CA PHE A 22 27.01 14.35 0.53
C PHE A 22 26.61 13.43 1.69
N LEU A 23 27.43 13.33 2.73
CA LEU A 23 27.11 12.55 3.93
C LEU A 23 25.86 13.06 4.66
N LEU A 24 25.68 14.39 4.74
CA LEU A 24 24.48 14.97 5.32
C LEU A 24 23.24 14.63 4.50
N MET A 25 23.31 14.66 3.17
CA MET A 25 22.18 14.27 2.32
C MET A 25 21.79 12.80 2.53
N GLU A 26 22.75 11.88 2.61
CA GLU A 26 22.45 10.46 2.91
C GLU A 26 21.90 10.24 4.33
N LEU A 27 22.45 10.93 5.33
CA LEU A 27 21.93 10.85 6.69
C LEU A 27 20.50 11.38 6.80
N ILE A 28 20.21 12.47 6.10
CA ILE A 28 18.89 13.09 6.09
C ILE A 28 17.88 12.19 5.39
N THR A 29 18.21 11.57 4.26
CA THR A 29 17.31 10.62 3.57
C THR A 29 17.05 9.38 4.43
N HIS A 30 18.07 8.82 5.07
CA HIS A 30 17.90 7.72 6.01
C HIS A 30 17.05 8.11 7.22
N PHE A 31 17.24 9.31 7.77
CA PHE A 31 16.43 9.80 8.87
C PHE A 31 14.96 9.96 8.47
N PHE A 32 14.66 10.59 7.32
CA PHE A 32 13.29 10.72 6.84
C PHE A 32 12.65 9.37 6.54
N TYR A 33 13.38 8.45 5.89
CA TYR A 33 12.90 7.10 5.64
C TYR A 33 12.60 6.34 6.94
N TYR A 34 13.49 6.43 7.93
CA TYR A 34 13.29 5.79 9.23
C TYR A 34 12.08 6.36 9.98
N ASN A 35 11.88 7.68 9.97
CA ASN A 35 10.70 8.28 10.60
C ASN A 35 9.40 7.88 9.89
N ALA A 36 9.41 7.80 8.55
CA ALA A 36 8.26 7.32 7.80
C ALA A 36 7.94 5.85 8.13
N PHE A 37 8.96 5.00 8.24
CA PHE A 37 8.82 3.61 8.65
C PHE A 37 8.28 3.50 10.09
N ALA A 38 8.85 4.22 11.04
CA ALA A 38 8.42 4.21 12.44
C ALA A 38 6.97 4.70 12.62
N LYS A 39 6.56 5.76 11.88
CA LYS A 39 5.17 6.24 11.88
C LYS A 39 4.22 5.17 11.35
N ARG A 40 4.63 4.39 10.35
CA ARG A 40 3.83 3.30 9.78
C ARG A 40 3.71 2.12 10.75
N GLU A 41 4.80 1.74 11.42
CA GLU A 41 4.82 0.67 12.43
C GLU A 41 3.88 0.96 13.60
N ASP A 42 3.88 2.21 14.08
CA ASP A 42 2.95 2.63 15.14
C ASP A 42 1.48 2.47 14.69
N VAL A 43 1.17 2.81 13.45
CA VAL A 43 -0.17 2.58 12.87
C VAL A 43 -0.53 1.10 12.88
N PHE A 44 0.41 0.20 12.54
CA PHE A 44 0.15 -1.25 12.53
C PHE A 44 -0.23 -1.84 13.88
N HIS A 45 0.24 -1.26 14.98
CA HIS A 45 -0.19 -1.65 16.33
C HIS A 45 -1.62 -1.20 16.65
N HIS A 46 -2.14 -0.19 15.95
CA HIS A 46 -3.48 0.35 16.16
C HIS A 46 -4.53 -0.18 15.18
N VAL A 47 -4.09 -0.71 14.03
CA VAL A 47 -4.93 -1.44 13.06
C VAL A 47 -5.51 -2.69 13.72
N GLU A 48 -6.72 -3.06 13.32
CA GLU A 48 -7.44 -4.22 13.88
C GLU A 48 -6.60 -5.51 13.81
N ASP A 49 -6.65 -6.29 14.89
CA ASP A 49 -6.07 -7.62 14.92
C ASP A 49 -6.85 -8.57 14.00
N VAL A 50 -6.10 -9.49 13.38
CA VAL A 50 -6.64 -10.48 12.45
C VAL A 50 -7.63 -11.37 13.18
N LEU A 51 -8.83 -11.58 12.62
CA LEU A 51 -9.72 -12.61 13.15
C LEU A 51 -9.06 -13.96 12.88
N LEU A 52 -8.78 -14.71 13.96
CA LEU A 52 -8.25 -16.09 13.99
C LEU A 52 -9.36 -17.15 13.94
N GLU A 53 -10.62 -16.72 14.03
CA GLU A 53 -11.81 -17.53 13.77
C GLU A 53 -12.67 -16.85 12.70
N PRO A 54 -13.31 -17.61 11.80
CA PRO A 54 -14.30 -17.04 10.89
C PRO A 54 -15.48 -16.48 11.68
N PRO A 55 -16.07 -15.34 11.25
CA PRO A 55 -17.21 -14.74 11.94
C PRO A 55 -18.40 -15.71 12.00
N ARG A 56 -19.04 -15.80 13.16
CA ARG A 56 -20.19 -16.71 13.39
C ARG A 56 -21.45 -16.22 12.70
N GLU A 57 -21.56 -14.91 12.46
CA GLU A 57 -22.63 -14.29 11.70
C GLU A 57 -22.03 -13.42 10.58
N ILE A 58 -22.51 -13.63 9.36
CA ILE A 58 -22.17 -12.78 8.21
C ILE A 58 -22.84 -11.42 8.44
N GLY A 59 -22.04 -10.36 8.63
CA GLY A 59 -22.54 -9.00 8.86
C GLY A 59 -22.25 -8.42 10.24
N GLU A 60 -21.51 -9.11 11.11
CA GLU A 60 -20.95 -8.50 12.32
C GLU A 60 -19.92 -7.42 11.90
N THR A 61 -20.39 -6.19 11.76
CA THR A 61 -19.56 -5.04 11.37
C THR A 61 -18.77 -4.58 12.58
N ARG A 62 -17.57 -5.14 12.76
CA ARG A 62 -16.58 -4.47 13.61
C ARG A 62 -16.23 -3.12 12.97
N LYS A 63 -15.95 -2.13 13.83
CA LYS A 63 -15.57 -0.79 13.40
C LYS A 63 -14.16 -0.83 12.81
N ILE A 64 -14.10 -1.10 11.51
CA ILE A 64 -12.86 -1.03 10.73
C ILE A 64 -12.22 0.33 10.97
N LYS A 65 -10.96 0.30 11.43
CA LYS A 65 -10.14 1.50 11.62
C LYS A 65 -9.36 1.77 10.34
N PHE A 66 -9.81 2.74 9.56
CA PHE A 66 -9.21 3.09 8.28
C PHE A 66 -7.88 3.82 8.46
N LEU A 67 -6.96 3.63 7.50
CA LEU A 67 -5.64 4.24 7.55
C LEU A 67 -5.69 5.79 7.71
N PRO A 68 -6.53 6.55 6.96
CA PRO A 68 -6.61 8.00 7.11
C PRO A 68 -7.12 8.48 8.47
N GLU A 69 -7.81 7.62 9.23
CA GLU A 69 -8.27 7.95 10.58
C GLU A 69 -7.18 7.70 11.63
N LEU A 70 -6.38 6.65 11.42
CA LEU A 70 -5.27 6.29 12.30
C LEU A 70 -4.10 7.24 12.16
N THR A 71 -3.75 7.63 10.93
CA THR A 71 -2.63 8.56 10.69
C THR A 71 -3.01 10.01 10.90
N GLY A 72 -4.30 10.32 10.86
CA GLY A 72 -4.80 11.69 10.82
C GLY A 72 -4.43 12.44 9.53
N ASP A 73 -3.96 11.73 8.50
CA ASP A 73 -3.50 12.36 7.28
C ASP A 73 -4.69 12.94 6.49
N PRO A 74 -4.62 14.19 6.02
CA PRO A 74 -5.72 14.83 5.31
C PRO A 74 -5.94 14.27 3.89
N LEU A 75 -5.11 13.31 3.45
CA LEU A 75 -5.05 12.75 2.09
C LEU A 75 -4.76 13.76 0.98
N THR A 76 -4.79 15.06 1.26
CA THR A 76 -4.54 16.15 0.30
C THR A 76 -3.09 16.22 -0.19
N GLN A 77 -2.15 15.61 0.54
CA GLN A 77 -0.75 15.53 0.14
C GLN A 77 -0.56 14.72 -1.15
N TYR A 78 -1.46 13.79 -1.41
CA TYR A 78 -1.40 12.94 -2.60
C TYR A 78 -2.05 13.64 -3.79
N PRO A 79 -1.34 13.75 -4.93
CA PRO A 79 -1.89 14.36 -6.15
C PRO A 79 -3.09 13.57 -6.69
N ARG A 80 -3.00 12.23 -6.62
CA ARG A 80 -4.07 11.31 -7.02
C ARG A 80 -4.34 10.29 -5.91
N ARG A 81 -5.60 9.90 -5.79
CA ARG A 81 -6.10 8.86 -4.87
C ARG A 81 -6.95 7.91 -5.69
N VAL A 82 -6.68 6.63 -5.59
CA VAL A 82 -7.33 5.62 -6.43
C VAL A 82 -7.90 4.53 -5.54
N PHE A 83 -9.15 4.19 -5.79
CA PHE A 83 -9.79 3.00 -5.28
C PHE A 83 -9.85 1.95 -6.39
N ILE A 84 -9.24 0.79 -6.16
CA ILE A 84 -9.13 -0.28 -7.14
C ILE A 84 -9.96 -1.46 -6.67
N ASP A 85 -10.94 -1.87 -7.46
CA ASP A 85 -11.69 -3.10 -7.26
C ASP A 85 -11.17 -4.18 -8.22
N ALA A 86 -10.45 -5.16 -7.67
CA ALA A 86 -9.95 -6.35 -8.35
C ALA A 86 -10.63 -7.63 -7.85
N GLY A 87 -11.82 -7.52 -7.25
CA GLY A 87 -12.59 -8.66 -6.76
C GLY A 87 -13.04 -9.60 -7.89
N LEU A 88 -13.08 -10.91 -7.61
CA LEU A 88 -13.56 -11.92 -8.56
C LEU A 88 -15.09 -11.95 -8.64
N ARG A 89 -15.75 -11.61 -7.53
CA ARG A 89 -17.19 -11.39 -7.49
C ARG A 89 -17.38 -9.91 -7.76
N SER A 90 -17.90 -9.57 -8.95
CA SER A 90 -18.44 -8.23 -9.23
C SER A 90 -19.69 -8.02 -8.39
N ILE A 91 -19.56 -7.96 -7.08
CA ILE A 91 -20.61 -7.44 -6.23
C ILE A 91 -20.64 -5.96 -6.59
N ALA A 92 -21.72 -5.53 -7.25
CA ALA A 92 -21.96 -4.14 -7.63
C ALA A 92 -21.93 -3.15 -6.44
N ASN A 93 -21.72 -3.65 -5.22
CA ASN A 93 -21.78 -2.92 -3.97
C ASN A 93 -20.39 -2.52 -3.43
N SER A 94 -19.26 -2.93 -4.02
CA SER A 94 -17.93 -2.50 -3.54
C SER A 94 -17.75 -0.97 -3.64
N GLU A 95 -18.10 -0.40 -4.79
CA GLU A 95 -18.10 1.04 -5.01
C GLU A 95 -19.10 1.76 -4.12
N GLN A 96 -20.32 1.23 -4.01
CA GLN A 96 -21.35 1.82 -3.18
C GLN A 96 -20.93 1.83 -1.70
N TRP A 97 -20.45 0.69 -1.20
CA TRP A 97 -19.92 0.59 0.15
C TRP A 97 -18.77 1.57 0.37
N PHE A 98 -17.84 1.69 -0.60
CA PHE A 98 -16.71 2.60 -0.48
C PHE A 98 -17.17 4.06 -0.37
N GLU A 99 -18.19 4.44 -1.14
CA GLU A 99 -18.75 5.80 -1.06
C GLU A 99 -19.43 6.10 0.28
N GLU A 100 -20.09 5.09 0.87
CA GLU A 100 -20.87 5.20 2.11
C GLU A 100 -20.02 5.06 3.38
N ASN A 101 -18.98 4.23 3.36
CA ASN A 101 -18.26 3.80 4.56
C ASN A 101 -16.81 4.32 4.63
N TYR A 102 -16.15 4.58 3.50
CA TYR A 102 -14.75 4.97 3.52
C TYR A 102 -14.55 6.46 3.81
N PRO A 103 -13.71 6.83 4.80
CA PRO A 103 -13.51 8.22 5.21
C PRO A 103 -12.61 8.98 4.22
N LYS A 104 -13.22 9.55 3.19
CA LYS A 104 -12.52 10.31 2.14
C LYS A 104 -11.91 11.64 2.60
N LYS A 105 -12.20 12.12 3.81
CA LYS A 105 -11.72 13.41 4.38
C LYS A 105 -11.88 14.61 3.42
N GLY A 106 -12.97 14.65 2.64
CA GLY A 106 -13.23 15.71 1.65
C GLY A 106 -12.43 15.59 0.35
N SER A 107 -11.60 14.56 0.20
CA SER A 107 -10.84 14.26 -1.02
C SER A 107 -11.65 13.46 -2.04
N ARG A 108 -11.33 13.62 -3.32
CA ARG A 108 -11.89 12.81 -4.41
C ARG A 108 -11.03 11.58 -4.67
N PHE A 109 -11.68 10.46 -4.94
CA PHE A 109 -11.07 9.19 -5.32
C PHE A 109 -11.48 8.83 -6.75
N GLU A 110 -10.51 8.42 -7.56
CA GLU A 110 -10.75 7.77 -8.84
C GLU A 110 -11.05 6.29 -8.58
N LYS A 111 -12.09 5.75 -9.21
CA LYS A 111 -12.52 4.36 -9.00
C LYS A 111 -12.21 3.53 -10.24
N VAL A 112 -11.45 2.46 -10.08
CA VAL A 112 -11.00 1.60 -11.16
C VAL A 112 -11.43 0.16 -10.89
N LYS A 113 -12.24 -0.41 -11.79
CA LYS A 113 -12.57 -1.84 -11.76
C LYS A 113 -11.63 -2.59 -12.68
N LEU A 114 -10.81 -3.48 -12.11
CA LEU A 114 -9.91 -4.37 -12.86
C LEU A 114 -10.57 -5.74 -13.14
N ASN A 115 -11.90 -5.76 -13.22
CA ASN A 115 -12.73 -6.91 -13.52
C ASN A 115 -12.56 -7.33 -14.99
N ALA A 116 -11.43 -7.95 -15.31
CA ALA A 116 -11.23 -8.59 -16.59
C ALA A 116 -12.13 -9.84 -16.65
N VAL A 117 -13.28 -9.69 -17.30
CA VAL A 117 -14.05 -10.81 -17.85
C VAL A 117 -13.10 -11.64 -18.71
N SER A 118 -12.54 -12.70 -18.14
CA SER A 118 -12.09 -13.87 -18.87
C SER A 118 -11.90 -15.04 -17.92
N ASN A 119 -12.34 -16.19 -18.39
CA ASN A 119 -12.23 -17.51 -17.80
C ASN A 119 -10.77 -18.00 -17.78
N ARG A 120 -9.84 -17.21 -17.21
CA ARG A 120 -8.42 -17.56 -17.07
C ARG A 120 -8.08 -17.95 -15.64
N LYS A 121 -7.10 -18.84 -15.53
CA LYS A 121 -6.42 -19.22 -14.27
C LYS A 121 -6.07 -17.95 -13.46
N THR A 122 -6.24 -18.01 -12.14
CA THR A 122 -5.95 -16.94 -11.16
C THR A 122 -4.62 -16.23 -11.47
N GLY A 123 -3.59 -17.04 -11.80
CA GLY A 123 -2.27 -16.66 -12.37
C GLY A 123 -2.25 -15.47 -13.30
N ALA A 124 -3.07 -15.56 -14.35
CA ALA A 124 -3.06 -14.59 -15.43
C ALA A 124 -3.79 -13.29 -15.04
N LYS A 125 -4.67 -13.35 -14.03
CA LYS A 125 -5.39 -12.18 -13.53
C LYS A 125 -4.50 -11.36 -12.59
N ALA A 126 -3.78 -11.99 -11.67
CA ALA A 126 -2.90 -11.24 -10.78
C ALA A 126 -1.78 -10.54 -11.55
N CYS A 127 -1.17 -11.20 -12.54
CA CYS A 127 -0.17 -10.58 -13.42
C CYS A 127 -0.69 -9.33 -14.16
N ARG A 128 -1.99 -9.31 -14.53
CA ARG A 128 -2.62 -8.13 -15.16
C ARG A 128 -2.83 -7.00 -14.16
N VAL A 129 -3.27 -7.34 -12.95
CA VAL A 129 -3.50 -6.37 -11.87
C VAL A 129 -2.17 -5.75 -11.43
N SER A 130 -1.16 -6.58 -11.17
CA SER A 130 0.18 -6.12 -10.80
C SER A 130 0.80 -5.23 -11.88
N GLY A 131 0.73 -5.65 -13.14
CA GLY A 131 1.24 -4.86 -14.25
C GLY A 131 0.46 -3.55 -14.47
N TRP A 132 -0.83 -3.49 -14.12
CA TRP A 132 -1.58 -2.24 -14.17
C TRP A 132 -1.12 -1.29 -13.07
N LEU A 133 -0.95 -1.77 -11.83
CA LEU A 133 -0.42 -0.97 -10.71
C LEU A 133 0.93 -0.36 -11.06
N GLU A 134 1.89 -1.19 -11.51
CA GLU A 134 3.25 -0.75 -11.83
C GLU A 134 3.34 0.29 -12.96
N ARG A 135 2.34 0.37 -13.83
CA ARG A 135 2.33 1.32 -14.96
C ARG A 135 1.51 2.58 -14.71
N ASN A 136 0.57 2.52 -13.77
CA ASN A 136 -0.39 3.60 -13.57
C ASN A 136 -0.21 4.29 -12.21
N VAL A 137 0.38 3.63 -11.22
CA VAL A 137 0.55 4.14 -9.86
C VAL A 137 2.02 4.51 -9.64
N GLU A 138 2.26 5.73 -9.16
CA GLU A 138 3.59 6.21 -8.74
C GLU A 138 3.53 6.80 -7.32
N GLU A 139 3.05 8.03 -7.16
CA GLU A 139 2.98 8.74 -5.86
C GLU A 139 1.54 8.96 -5.39
N GLU A 140 0.75 7.90 -5.41
CA GLU A 140 -0.70 7.98 -5.23
C GLU A 140 -1.12 7.19 -4.01
N PHE A 141 -2.19 7.65 -3.36
CA PHE A 141 -2.78 6.90 -2.28
C PHE A 141 -3.70 5.82 -2.84
N VAL A 142 -3.32 4.56 -2.69
CA VAL A 142 -4.01 3.42 -3.29
C VAL A 142 -4.73 2.61 -2.23
N VAL A 143 -6.05 2.58 -2.37
CA VAL A 143 -6.92 1.68 -1.65
C VAL A 143 -7.35 0.58 -2.60
N MET A 144 -7.12 -0.68 -2.25
CA MET A 144 -7.42 -1.80 -3.13
C MET A 144 -8.30 -2.83 -2.44
N LYS A 145 -9.28 -3.36 -3.17
CA LYS A 145 -10.08 -4.52 -2.78
C LYS A 145 -9.75 -5.67 -3.71
N ALA A 146 -9.36 -6.82 -3.18
CA ALA A 146 -8.97 -7.96 -4.00
C ALA A 146 -9.16 -9.31 -3.31
N ASN A 147 -9.31 -10.36 -4.12
CA ASN A 147 -9.37 -11.72 -3.62
C ASN A 147 -8.01 -12.24 -3.16
N ALA A 148 -8.03 -13.11 -2.14
CA ALA A 148 -6.87 -13.83 -1.63
C ALA A 148 -5.95 -14.40 -2.72
N GLY A 149 -6.48 -15.08 -3.74
CA GLY A 149 -5.65 -15.70 -4.78
C GLY A 149 -4.91 -14.69 -5.67
N ILE A 150 -5.45 -13.47 -5.87
CA ILE A 150 -4.75 -12.42 -6.62
C ILE A 150 -3.60 -11.86 -5.79
N ILE A 151 -3.86 -11.61 -4.51
CA ILE A 151 -2.88 -11.05 -3.59
C ILE A 151 -1.77 -12.05 -3.29
N GLU A 152 -2.09 -13.33 -3.15
CA GLU A 152 -1.10 -14.39 -2.97
C GLU A 152 -0.05 -14.37 -4.09
N GLU A 153 -0.49 -14.28 -5.34
CA GLU A 153 0.42 -14.24 -6.49
C GLU A 153 1.27 -12.96 -6.52
N MET A 154 0.71 -11.82 -6.09
CA MET A 154 1.45 -10.56 -6.00
C MET A 154 2.50 -10.57 -4.89
N VAL A 155 2.16 -11.13 -3.73
CA VAL A 155 3.05 -11.25 -2.57
C VAL A 155 4.16 -12.27 -2.83
N ASN A 156 3.85 -13.37 -3.50
CA ASN A 156 4.83 -14.39 -3.87
C ASN A 156 5.64 -14.02 -5.12
N ALA A 157 5.36 -12.87 -5.75
CA ALA A 157 6.14 -12.39 -6.89
C ALA A 157 7.57 -12.03 -6.46
N LYS A 158 8.53 -12.22 -7.38
CA LYS A 158 9.96 -12.02 -7.09
C LYS A 158 10.30 -10.59 -6.67
N GLU A 159 9.68 -9.59 -7.29
CA GLU A 159 10.04 -8.18 -7.09
C GLU A 159 9.12 -7.44 -6.12
N LYS A 160 7.96 -8.01 -5.71
CA LYS A 160 6.96 -7.42 -4.80
C LYS A 160 6.59 -5.94 -5.04
N LYS A 161 6.96 -5.35 -6.18
CA LYS A 161 6.75 -3.93 -6.50
C LYS A 161 5.27 -3.58 -6.45
N ALA A 162 4.45 -4.36 -7.13
CA ALA A 162 3.02 -4.09 -7.18
C ALA A 162 2.31 -4.13 -5.82
N ILE A 163 2.73 -4.99 -4.89
CA ILE A 163 2.10 -5.07 -3.56
C ILE A 163 2.50 -3.86 -2.71
N GLN A 164 3.74 -3.40 -2.81
CA GLN A 164 4.24 -2.22 -2.09
C GLN A 164 3.65 -0.88 -2.55
N LEU A 165 3.01 -0.85 -3.73
CA LEU A 165 2.27 0.31 -4.22
C LEU A 165 0.89 0.48 -3.54
N ILE A 166 0.45 -0.49 -2.74
CA ILE A 166 -0.84 -0.46 -2.08
C ILE A 166 -0.66 0.07 -0.65
N ASP A 167 -1.42 1.10 -0.28
CA ASP A 167 -1.38 1.66 1.07
C ASP A 167 -2.32 0.90 2.01
N GLU A 168 -3.54 0.63 1.54
CA GLU A 168 -4.62 -0.02 2.29
C GLU A 168 -5.33 -1.08 1.43
N LEU A 169 -5.37 -2.31 1.93
CA LEU A 169 -5.89 -3.48 1.24
C LEU A 169 -7.10 -4.08 1.97
N PHE A 170 -8.21 -4.26 1.24
CA PHE A 170 -9.36 -5.04 1.68
C PHE A 170 -9.29 -6.43 1.04
N LEU A 171 -8.88 -7.42 1.84
CA LEU A 171 -8.68 -8.81 1.41
C LEU A 171 -10.00 -9.58 1.50
N GLU A 172 -10.56 -9.97 0.35
CA GLU A 172 -11.77 -10.79 0.30
C GLU A 172 -11.44 -12.23 0.71
N CYS A 173 -11.95 -12.64 1.87
CA CYS A 173 -11.85 -14.00 2.40
C CYS A 173 -13.18 -14.75 2.22
N ASP A 174 -13.12 -16.02 1.80
CA ASP A 174 -14.28 -16.92 1.81
C ASP A 174 -14.26 -17.75 3.11
N ALA A 175 -15.34 -17.68 3.89
CA ALA A 175 -15.47 -18.34 5.18
C ALA A 175 -15.50 -19.88 5.08
N THR A 176 -15.83 -20.44 3.91
CA THR A 176 -16.22 -21.86 3.78
C THR A 176 -15.08 -22.81 3.43
N SER A 177 -14.07 -22.40 2.66
CA SER A 177 -13.07 -23.35 2.12
C SER A 177 -11.61 -22.93 2.22
N ALA A 178 -11.31 -21.68 2.58
CA ALA A 178 -9.95 -21.12 2.47
C ALA A 178 -9.61 -20.14 3.60
N TYR A 179 -10.21 -20.31 4.78
CA TYR A 179 -10.02 -19.41 5.93
C TYR A 179 -8.54 -19.28 6.33
N TRP A 180 -7.86 -20.42 6.55
CA TRP A 180 -6.44 -20.45 6.94
C TRP A 180 -5.50 -19.93 5.85
N GLU A 181 -5.87 -20.15 4.59
CA GLU A 181 -5.14 -19.63 3.44
C GLU A 181 -5.22 -18.09 3.40
N CYS A 182 -6.42 -17.53 3.62
CA CYS A 182 -6.59 -16.09 3.74
C CYS A 182 -5.80 -15.51 4.92
N LEU A 183 -5.77 -16.21 6.06
CA LEU A 183 -5.00 -15.82 7.24
C LEU A 183 -3.49 -15.81 6.96
N ALA A 184 -3.00 -16.82 6.25
CA ALA A 184 -1.59 -16.90 5.86
C ALA A 184 -1.21 -15.75 4.90
N ILE A 185 -2.06 -15.43 3.93
CA ILE A 185 -1.86 -14.32 3.00
C ILE A 185 -1.89 -12.99 3.75
N HIS A 186 -2.83 -12.81 4.67
CA HIS A 186 -2.89 -11.62 5.52
C HIS A 186 -1.59 -11.38 6.28
N GLY A 187 -1.03 -12.42 6.91
CA GLY A 187 0.27 -12.33 7.60
C GLY A 187 1.37 -11.84 6.66
N LYS A 188 1.49 -12.46 5.48
CA LYS A 188 2.51 -12.07 4.51
C LYS A 188 2.35 -10.63 4.00
N VAL A 189 1.12 -10.16 3.80
CA VAL A 189 0.86 -8.77 3.38
C VAL A 189 1.22 -7.78 4.50
N LYS A 190 0.89 -8.13 5.75
CA LYS A 190 1.24 -7.31 6.91
C LYS A 190 2.75 -7.20 7.08
N ASP A 191 3.50 -8.27 6.81
CA ASP A 191 4.97 -8.27 6.84
C ASP A 191 5.60 -7.35 5.77
N GLU A 192 4.89 -7.08 4.67
CA GLU A 192 5.30 -6.06 3.68
C GLU A 192 5.01 -4.63 4.15
N GLY A 193 4.45 -4.45 5.34
CA GLY A 193 4.10 -3.15 5.89
C GLY A 193 2.91 -2.52 5.17
N ILE A 194 1.91 -3.32 4.79
CA ILE A 194 0.66 -2.83 4.16
C ILE A 194 -0.50 -3.03 5.13
N VAL A 195 -1.35 -2.00 5.26
CA VAL A 195 -2.56 -2.11 6.09
C VAL A 195 -3.54 -3.01 5.37
N VAL A 196 -3.92 -4.10 6.02
CA VAL A 196 -4.83 -5.10 5.46
C VAL A 196 -6.03 -5.29 6.37
N HIS A 197 -7.21 -5.31 5.77
CA HIS A 197 -8.48 -5.54 6.42
C HIS A 197 -9.12 -6.80 5.84
N GLN A 198 -9.69 -7.63 6.70
CA GLN A 198 -10.47 -8.79 6.26
C GLN A 198 -11.84 -8.31 5.76
N TRP A 199 -12.18 -8.73 4.54
CA TRP A 199 -13.48 -8.48 3.95
C TRP A 199 -14.27 -9.78 3.85
N TRP A 200 -15.31 -9.90 4.68
CA TRP A 200 -16.27 -11.00 4.65
C TRP A 200 -17.50 -10.55 3.86
N GLY A 201 -17.76 -11.22 2.74
CA GLY A 201 -18.90 -10.94 1.86
C GLY A 201 -20.14 -11.77 2.19
#